data_AF-A0A1G1PZ64-F1
#
_entry.id   AF-A0A1G1PZ64-F1
#
_cell.length_a   1.000
_cell.length_b   1.000
_cell.length_c   1.000
_cell.angle_alpha   90.00
_cell.angle_beta   90.00
_cell.angle_gamma   90.00
#
_symmetry.space_group_name_H-M   'P 1'
#
loop_
_entity.id
_entity.type
_entity.pdbx_description
1 polymer ?
#
loop_
_entity_poly.entity_id
_entity_poly.type
_entity_poly.pdbx_seq_one_letter_code
_entity_poly.pdbx_strand_id
1 'polypeptide(L)' 'MTPGLKPRGLRADDEWIRRHFEELVDTYAGQYAVVAGGELFVGRDPVQLEHKARRKHPKAMPSILRVPRPEDFTCAL' A
#
# COMPACT_ATOMS: atom_id res chain seq x y z
N MET A 1 -14.20 -24.41 -8.65
CA MET A 1 -12.84 -23.91 -8.36
C MET A 1 -12.97 -22.80 -7.33
N THR A 2 -12.78 -23.13 -6.06
CA THR A 2 -12.86 -22.15 -4.97
C THR A 2 -11.58 -21.31 -5.01
N PRO A 3 -11.63 -19.99 -5.24
CA PRO A 3 -10.41 -19.20 -5.28
C PRO A 3 -9.83 -19.19 -3.87
N GLY A 4 -8.59 -19.71 -3.79
CA GLY A 4 -7.85 -19.91 -2.56
C GLY A 4 -7.90 -18.68 -1.67
N LEU A 5 -8.07 -18.93 -0.38
CA LEU A 5 -7.98 -17.95 0.69
C LEU A 5 -6.61 -17.24 0.59
N LYS A 6 -6.56 -16.09 -0.10
CA LYS A 6 -5.39 -15.19 -0.07
C LYS A 6 -5.09 -14.90 1.41
N PRO A 7 -3.82 -14.96 1.84
CA PRO A 7 -3.48 -14.61 3.21
C PRO A 7 -3.95 -13.18 3.49
N ARG A 8 -4.87 -13.01 4.45
CA ARG A 8 -5.42 -11.71 4.84
C ARG A 8 -4.75 -11.32 6.15
N GLY A 9 -3.97 -10.26 6.14
CA GLY A 9 -3.27 -9.75 7.32
C GLY A 9 -2.09 -8.87 6.96
N LEU A 10 -1.61 -8.09 7.94
CA LEU A 10 -0.55 -7.09 7.78
C LEU A 10 0.65 -7.60 6.95
N ARG A 11 1.12 -8.83 7.25
CA ARG A 11 2.26 -9.45 6.53
C ARG A 11 2.03 -9.63 5.03
N ALA A 12 0.80 -9.91 4.60
CA ALA A 12 0.48 -10.12 3.19
C ALA A 12 0.37 -8.79 2.43
N ASP A 13 -0.18 -7.77 3.07
CA ASP A 13 -0.26 -6.42 2.49
C ASP A 13 1.14 -5.79 2.41
N ASP A 14 2.00 -5.99 3.42
CA ASP A 14 3.41 -5.61 3.39
C ASP A 14 4.21 -6.34 2.30
N GLU A 15 3.99 -7.65 2.15
CA GLU A 15 4.62 -8.43 1.09
C GLU A 15 4.17 -7.96 -0.29
N TRP A 16 2.90 -7.61 -0.45
CA TRP A 16 2.38 -7.04 -1.68
C TRP A 16 3.09 -5.72 -2.01
N ILE A 17 3.21 -4.81 -1.03
CA ILE A 17 3.94 -3.55 -1.21
C ILE A 17 5.37 -3.83 -1.65
N ARG A 18 6.08 -4.75 -1.00
CA ARG A 18 7.47 -5.08 -1.35
C ARG A 18 7.61 -5.60 -2.78
N ARG A 19 6.67 -6.41 -3.25
CA ARG A 19 6.68 -6.97 -4.61
C ARG A 19 6.34 -5.94 -5.70
N HIS A 20 5.58 -4.89 -5.37
CA HIS A 20 5.14 -3.85 -6.31
C HIS A 20 5.83 -2.51 -6.04
N PHE A 21 6.89 -2.50 -5.23
CA PHE A 21 7.49 -1.26 -4.74
C PHE A 21 8.04 -0.38 -5.88
N GLU A 22 8.68 -1.00 -6.86
CA GLU A 22 9.19 -0.30 -8.06
C GLU A 22 8.07 0.38 -8.84
N GLU A 23 6.99 -0.34 -9.15
CA GLU A 23 5.79 0.21 -9.81
C GLU A 23 5.17 1.35 -9.00
N LEU A 24 5.13 1.22 -7.66
CA LEU A 24 4.62 2.26 -6.79
C LEU A 24 5.46 3.53 -6.87
N VAL A 25 6.80 3.40 -6.82
CA VAL A 25 7.72 4.54 -6.94
C VAL A 25 7.56 5.20 -8.31
N ASP A 26 7.53 4.43 -9.39
CA ASP A 26 7.45 4.96 -10.76
C ASP A 26 6.13 5.71 -11.03
N THR A 27 5.03 5.20 -10.48
CA THR A 27 3.69 5.71 -10.80
C THR A 27 3.17 6.73 -9.79
N TYR A 28 3.51 6.55 -8.50
CA TYR A 28 2.86 7.25 -7.39
C TYR A 28 3.85 7.97 -6.47
N ALA A 29 5.07 8.26 -6.94
CA ALA A 29 6.10 9.00 -6.21
C ALA A 29 5.54 10.18 -5.41
N GLY A 30 5.85 10.22 -4.11
CA GLY A 30 5.47 11.30 -3.19
C GLY A 30 4.02 11.25 -2.70
N GLN A 31 3.18 10.34 -3.19
CA GLN A 31 1.83 10.08 -2.68
C GLN A 31 1.86 9.06 -1.53
N TYR A 32 0.71 8.86 -0.89
CA TYR A 32 0.49 7.76 0.05
C TYR A 32 -0.17 6.59 -0.67
N ALA A 33 0.36 5.39 -0.41
CA ALA A 33 -0.23 4.12 -0.78
C ALA A 33 -0.75 3.43 0.49
N VAL A 34 -2.00 2.99 0.45
CA VAL A 34 -2.63 2.18 1.50
C VAL A 34 -3.05 0.86 0.89
N VAL A 35 -2.63 -0.25 1.47
CA VAL A 35 -3.04 -1.60 1.04
C VAL A 35 -3.84 -2.24 2.16
N ALA A 36 -5.04 -2.71 1.84
CA ALA A 36 -5.87 -3.43 2.79
C ALA A 36 -6.61 -4.56 2.08
N GLY A 37 -6.46 -5.79 2.59
CA GLY A 37 -7.16 -6.95 2.02
C GLY A 37 -6.74 -7.23 0.57
N GLY A 38 -5.50 -6.86 0.20
CA GLY A 38 -4.98 -6.99 -1.16
C GLY A 38 -5.49 -5.97 -2.18
N GLU A 39 -6.08 -4.85 -1.74
CA GLU A 39 -6.48 -3.73 -2.60
C GLU A 39 -5.65 -2.48 -2.30
N LEU A 40 -5.20 -1.80 -3.35
CA LEU A 40 -4.41 -0.56 -3.29
C LEU A 40 -5.31 0.68 -3.34
N PHE A 41 -5.06 1.64 -2.44
CA PHE A 41 -5.64 2.98 -2.44
C PHE A 41 -4.51 4.02 -2.46
N VAL A 42 -4.55 4.96 -3.40
CA VAL A 42 -3.49 5.98 -3.56
C VAL A 42 -4.06 7.39 -3.48
N GLY A 43 -3.31 8.31 -2.87
CA GLY A 43 -3.71 9.72 -2.77
C GLY A 43 -2.76 10.57 -1.93
N ARG A 44 -3.18 11.81 -1.63
CA ARG A 44 -2.36 12.78 -0.88
C ARG A 44 -2.69 12.87 0.60
N ASP A 45 -3.86 12.37 1.01
CA ASP A 45 -4.34 12.40 2.40
C ASP A 45 -4.39 10.97 2.96
N PRO A 46 -3.45 10.57 3.83
CA PRO A 46 -3.39 9.22 4.36
C PRO A 46 -4.60 8.89 5.26
N VAL A 47 -5.18 9.87 5.95
CA VAL A 47 -6.33 9.66 6.84
C VAL A 47 -7.57 9.32 6.03
N GLN A 48 -7.81 10.04 4.94
CA GLN A 48 -8.93 9.73 4.05
C GLN A 48 -8.77 8.36 3.37
N LEU A 49 -7.55 8.00 2.97
CA LEU A 49 -7.25 6.70 2.37
C LEU A 49 -7.46 5.57 3.38
N GLU A 50 -6.97 5.71 4.60
CA GLU A 50 -7.17 4.74 5.67
C GLU A 50 -8.66 4.55 5.98
N HIS A 51 -9.43 5.63 6.13
CA HIS A 51 -10.88 5.54 6.32
C HIS A 51 -11.56 4.80 5.16
N LYS A 52 -11.17 5.05 3.92
CA LYS A 52 -11.70 4.34 2.75
C LYS A 52 -11.36 2.86 2.79
N ALA A 53 -10.11 2.52 3.10
CA ALA A 53 -9.63 1.15 3.21
C ALA A 53 -10.36 0.39 4.32
N ARG A 54 -10.49 0.97 5.52
CA ARG A 54 -11.21 0.36 6.66
C ARG A 54 -12.71 0.17 6.40
N ARG A 55 -13.37 1.11 5.71
CA ARG A 55 -14.78 0.93 5.32
C ARG A 55 -14.98 -0.27 4.39
N LYS A 56 -14.05 -0.46 3.45
CA LYS A 56 -14.16 -1.54 2.45
C LYS A 56 -13.66 -2.89 2.98
N HIS A 57 -12.64 -2.86 3.84
CA HIS A 57 -11.98 -4.03 4.42
C HIS A 57 -11.94 -3.93 5.95
N PRO A 58 -13.10 -4.00 6.65
CA PRO A 58 -13.20 -3.69 8.09
C PRO A 58 -12.46 -4.67 9.01
N LYS A 59 -12.08 -5.85 8.50
CA LYS A 59 -11.33 -6.87 9.24
C LYS A 59 -9.83 -6.88 8.91
N ALA A 60 -9.39 -6.08 7.94
CA ALA A 60 -8.00 -5.97 7.58
C ALA A 60 -7.33 -4.85 8.38
N MET A 61 -6.07 -5.03 8.74
CA MET A 61 -5.22 -3.95 9.23
C MET A 61 -4.52 -3.34 8.01
N PRO A 62 -4.80 -2.09 7.63
CA PRO A 62 -4.17 -1.49 6.45
C PRO A 62 -2.68 -1.26 6.66
N SER A 63 -1.87 -1.55 5.63
CA SER A 63 -0.47 -1.12 5.54
C SER A 63 -0.42 0.22 4.82
N ILE A 64 0.23 1.22 5.42
CA ILE A 64 0.31 2.59 4.89
C ILE A 64 1.78 2.93 4.65
N LEU A 65 2.08 3.42 3.46
CA LEU A 65 3.41 3.86 3.06
C LEU A 65 3.31 5.20 2.36
N ARG A 66 4.21 6.14 2.69
CA ARG A 66 4.49 7.26 1.80
C ARG A 66 5.47 6.78 0.74
N VAL A 67 5.04 6.78 -0.51
CA VAL A 67 5.86 6.33 -1.63
C VAL A 67 7.04 7.29 -1.79
N PRO A 68 8.29 6.81 -1.67
CA PRO A 68 9.46 7.66 -1.87
C PRO A 68 9.50 8.23 -3.28
N ARG A 69 10.07 9.42 -3.42
CA ARG A 69 10.45 9.97 -4.71
C ARG A 69 11.81 9.43 -5.12
N PRO A 70 12.14 9.35 -6.42
CA PRO A 70 13.47 8.97 -6.88
C PRO A 70 14.60 9.77 -6.20
N GLU A 71 14.39 11.06 -5.97
CA GLU A 71 15.32 11.94 -5.25
C GLU A 71 15.55 11.53 -3.79
N ASP A 72 14.58 10.90 -3.11
CA ASP A 72 14.74 10.45 -1.72
C ASP A 72 15.78 9.30 -1.60
N PHE A 73 16.08 8.59 -2.70
CA PHE A 73 17.14 7.58 -2.74
C PHE A 73 18.54 8.17 -2.97
N THR A 74 18.63 9.46 -3.33
CA THR A 74 19.91 10.10 -3.70
C THR A 74 20.71 10.61 -2.50
N CYS A 75 20.15 10.59 -1.28
CA CYS A 75 20.82 11.01 -0.05
C CYS A 75 21.88 10.01 0.50
N ALA A 76 22.45 9.15 -0.34
CA ALA A 76 23.40 8.11 0.06
C ALA A 76 24.88 8.40 -0.30
N LEU A 77 25.24 9.67 -0.55
CA LEU A 77 26.60 10.09 -0.90
C LEU A 77 27.13 11.18 0.03
#